data_AF-A0A414FRZ5-F1
#
_entry.id   AF-A0A414FRZ5-F1
#
_cell.length_a   1.000
_cell.length_b   1.000
_cell.length_c   1.000
_cell.angle_alpha   90.00
_cell.angle_beta   90.00
_cell.angle_gamma   90.00
#
_symmetry.space_group_name_H-M   'P 1'
#
loop_
_entity.id
_entity.type
_entity.pdbx_description
1 polymer ?
#
loop_
_entity_poly.entity_id
_entity_poly.type
_entity_poly.pdbx_seq_one_letter_code
_entity_poly.pdbx_strand_id
1 'polypeptide(L)'
;MRDFISISEISKYGLQLSEYQQRNLEDKRKEFAPFAPVCKTVEVLYISHYDDKYHAEDVAVFLDYKGYLLRAYKHHYTDKVYRFCLVEQYRHKHTRNYTNRNEMPNKVGKPTPAKMDIWLAYLLNEEEEKKAYAQKYIDEETAFRAELAQLGDTVKWYSENQGHIVMNNLVFNFTIEACYINKTVKIDRSYDLGLSGFLQMADNKYQPAPRQ
;
A
#
# COMPACT_ATOMS: atom_id res chain seq x y z
N MET A 1 -8.61 -4.90 1.72
CA MET A 1 -9.75 -4.32 2.46
C MET A 1 -10.71 -5.46 2.72
N ARG A 2 -11.62 -5.39 3.71
CA ARG A 2 -12.66 -6.41 3.78
C ARG A 2 -13.61 -6.18 2.61
N ASP A 3 -13.97 -7.26 1.92
CA ASP A 3 -14.94 -7.17 0.85
C ASP A 3 -16.29 -6.77 1.43
N PHE A 4 -17.05 -6.00 0.66
CA PHE A 4 -18.37 -5.56 1.07
C PHE A 4 -19.31 -5.51 -0.12
N ILE A 5 -20.59 -5.65 0.17
CA ILE A 5 -21.67 -5.53 -0.80
C ILE A 5 -22.73 -4.59 -0.24
N SER A 6 -23.46 -3.90 -1.12
CA SER A 6 -24.60 -3.09 -0.68
C SER A 6 -25.64 -4.00 -0.02
N ILE A 7 -26.22 -3.55 1.10
CA ILE A 7 -27.30 -4.28 1.79
C ILE A 7 -28.48 -4.55 0.84
N SER A 8 -28.73 -3.65 -0.13
CA SER A 8 -29.77 -3.83 -1.15
C SER A 8 -29.54 -5.01 -2.09
N GLU A 9 -28.33 -5.59 -2.10
CA GLU A 9 -27.92 -6.62 -3.04
C GLU A 9 -27.60 -7.97 -2.38
N ILE A 10 -27.61 -8.06 -1.05
CA ILE A 10 -27.18 -9.27 -0.31
C ILE A 10 -28.00 -10.52 -0.66
N SER A 11 -29.27 -10.33 -1.03
CA SER A 11 -30.15 -11.44 -1.46
C SER A 11 -29.68 -12.10 -2.75
N LYS A 12 -29.01 -11.35 -3.65
CA LYS A 12 -28.39 -11.90 -4.87
C LYS A 12 -27.28 -12.91 -4.55
N TYR A 13 -26.71 -12.83 -3.35
CA TYR A 13 -25.66 -13.70 -2.85
C TYR A 13 -26.18 -14.77 -1.86
N GLY A 14 -27.50 -14.91 -1.73
CA GLY A 14 -28.11 -15.84 -0.77
C GLY A 14 -27.90 -15.47 0.69
N LEU A 15 -27.55 -14.21 0.97
CA LEU A 15 -27.29 -13.71 2.31
C LEU A 15 -28.51 -13.00 2.90
N GLN A 16 -28.63 -13.04 4.22
CA GLN A 16 -29.61 -12.31 5.00
C GLN A 16 -28.95 -11.69 6.24
N LEU A 17 -29.50 -10.57 6.72
CA LEU A 17 -29.03 -9.96 7.96
C LEU A 17 -29.61 -10.72 9.15
N SER A 18 -28.74 -11.13 10.06
CA SER A 18 -29.14 -11.58 11.40
C SER A 18 -29.80 -10.45 12.20
N GLU A 19 -30.55 -10.80 13.25
CA GLU A 19 -31.15 -9.81 14.17
C GLU A 19 -30.11 -8.86 14.77
N TYR A 20 -28.91 -9.38 15.06
CA TYR A 20 -27.78 -8.58 15.55
C TYR A 20 -27.35 -7.53 14.52
N GLN A 21 -27.18 -7.94 13.27
CA GLN A 21 -26.78 -7.04 12.18
C GLN A 21 -27.87 -6.00 11.88
N GLN A 22 -29.15 -6.38 11.94
CA GLN A 22 -30.26 -5.44 11.77
C GLN A 22 -30.24 -4.35 12.85
N ARG A 23 -30.08 -4.74 14.12
CA ARG A 23 -29.97 -3.80 15.24
C ARG A 23 -28.76 -2.87 15.10
N ASN A 24 -27.59 -3.42 14.77
CA ASN A 24 -26.37 -2.63 14.57
C ASN A 24 -26.53 -1.63 13.40
N LEU A 25 -27.23 -2.03 12.34
CA LEU A 25 -27.52 -1.16 11.20
C LEU A 25 -28.43 0.00 11.60
N GLU A 26 -29.47 -0.25 12.40
CA GLU A 26 -30.34 0.81 12.92
C GLU A 26 -29.60 1.82 13.78
N ASP A 27 -28.67 1.37 14.62
CA ASP A 27 -27.84 2.26 15.43
C ASP A 27 -26.92 3.12 14.55
N LYS A 28 -26.32 2.54 13.51
CA LYS A 28 -25.52 3.28 12.53
C LYS A 28 -26.36 4.27 11.73
N ARG A 29 -27.60 3.91 11.36
CA ARG A 29 -28.54 4.86 10.70
C ARG A 29 -28.78 6.09 11.56
N LYS A 30 -29.05 5.90 12.86
CA LYS A 30 -29.23 7.02 13.81
C LYS A 30 -27.95 7.84 13.96
N GLU A 31 -26.81 7.17 14.04
CA GLU A 31 -25.49 7.78 14.16
C GLU A 31 -25.16 8.69 12.96
N PHE A 32 -25.48 8.25 11.74
CA PHE A 32 -25.18 8.96 10.50
C PHE A 32 -26.34 9.80 9.94
N ALA A 33 -27.52 9.78 10.57
CA ALA A 33 -28.65 10.63 10.20
C ALA A 33 -28.27 12.12 10.04
N PRO A 34 -27.39 12.73 10.87
CA PRO A 34 -26.96 14.11 10.69
C PRO A 34 -26.23 14.39 9.36
N PHE A 35 -25.68 13.37 8.69
CA PHE A 35 -24.96 13.49 7.41
C PHE A 35 -25.88 13.43 6.19
N ALA A 36 -27.09 12.91 6.32
CA ALA A 36 -28.04 12.77 5.21
C ALA A 36 -28.32 14.07 4.42
N PRO A 37 -28.32 15.27 5.02
CA PRO A 37 -28.48 16.51 4.26
C PRO A 37 -27.30 16.89 3.36
N VAL A 38 -26.13 16.28 3.54
CA VAL A 38 -24.87 16.65 2.85
C VAL A 38 -24.32 15.50 2.02
N CYS A 39 -24.56 14.26 2.44
CA CYS A 39 -24.03 13.05 1.81
C CYS A 39 -25.14 12.01 1.65
N LYS A 40 -25.00 11.15 0.64
CA LYS A 40 -25.83 9.94 0.55
C LYS A 40 -25.23 8.87 1.47
N THR A 41 -26.04 8.30 2.35
CA THR A 41 -25.63 7.16 3.17
C THR A 41 -25.72 5.87 2.37
N VAL A 42 -24.68 5.04 2.42
CA VAL A 42 -24.60 3.75 1.72
C VAL A 42 -24.44 2.66 2.76
N GLU A 43 -25.44 1.81 2.87
CA GLU A 43 -25.45 0.70 3.81
C GLU A 43 -24.82 -0.53 3.17
N VAL A 44 -23.83 -1.11 3.85
CA VAL A 44 -23.05 -2.24 3.34
C VAL A 44 -22.98 -3.37 4.35
N LEU A 45 -22.82 -4.58 3.84
CA LEU A 45 -22.49 -5.77 4.59
C LEU A 45 -21.04 -6.15 4.25
N TYR A 46 -20.18 -6.18 5.25
CA TYR A 46 -18.87 -6.81 5.13
C TYR A 46 -19.06 -8.32 4.98
N ILE A 47 -18.33 -8.89 4.05
CA ILE A 47 -18.38 -10.30 3.72
C ILE A 47 -16.98 -10.90 3.71
N SER A 48 -16.93 -12.21 3.99
CA SER A 48 -15.78 -13.05 3.68
C SER A 48 -16.19 -14.18 2.75
N HIS A 49 -15.24 -14.66 1.96
CA HIS A 49 -15.43 -15.79 1.08
C HIS A 49 -14.47 -16.92 1.47
N TYR A 50 -15.04 -18.01 1.96
CA TYR A 50 -14.32 -19.24 2.29
C TYR A 50 -15.27 -20.43 2.19
N ASP A 51 -14.71 -21.62 1.96
CA ASP A 51 -15.46 -22.85 1.69
C ASP A 51 -16.47 -22.70 0.54
N ASP A 52 -16.05 -21.99 -0.52
CA ASP A 52 -16.84 -21.68 -1.73
C ASP A 52 -18.19 -21.00 -1.44
N LYS A 53 -18.28 -20.28 -0.32
CA LYS A 53 -19.48 -19.57 0.13
C LYS A 53 -19.16 -18.18 0.65
N TYR A 54 -20.12 -17.28 0.49
CA TYR A 54 -20.10 -15.98 1.14
C TYR A 54 -20.64 -16.08 2.56
N HIS A 55 -19.98 -15.38 3.48
CA HIS A 55 -20.36 -15.30 4.88
C HIS A 55 -20.56 -13.85 5.27
N ALA A 56 -21.69 -13.56 5.91
CA ALA A 56 -22.02 -12.25 6.43
C ALA A 56 -21.22 -11.97 7.71
N GLU A 57 -20.42 -10.90 7.73
CA GLU A 57 -19.63 -10.53 8.91
C GLU A 57 -20.35 -9.46 9.74
N ASP A 58 -20.28 -8.21 9.30
CA ASP A 58 -20.78 -7.06 10.04
C ASP A 58 -21.30 -5.99 9.07
N VAL A 59 -22.14 -5.10 9.56
CA VAL A 59 -22.73 -4.02 8.77
C VAL A 59 -21.94 -2.73 8.95
N ALA A 60 -21.96 -1.89 7.92
CA ALA A 60 -21.41 -0.54 7.99
C ALA A 60 -22.30 0.45 7.25
N VAL A 61 -22.12 1.72 7.56
CA VAL A 61 -22.68 2.83 6.77
C VAL A 61 -21.51 3.67 6.29
N PHE A 62 -21.40 3.80 4.97
CA PHE A 62 -20.47 4.70 4.31
C PHE A 62 -21.20 5.97 3.89
N LEU A 63 -20.43 7.03 3.65
CA LEU A 63 -20.94 8.30 3.15
C LEU A 63 -20.44 8.47 1.72
N ASP A 64 -21.34 8.40 0.76
CA ASP A 64 -21.08 8.82 -0.61
C ASP A 64 -21.17 10.36 -0.65
N TYR A 65 -20.02 10.97 -0.89
CA TYR A 65 -19.88 12.40 -1.04
C TYR A 65 -19.17 12.73 -2.35
N LYS A 66 -19.91 13.36 -3.28
CA LYS A 66 -19.42 13.71 -4.62
C LYS A 66 -18.86 12.52 -5.42
N GLY A 67 -19.45 11.33 -5.24
CA GLY A 67 -19.03 10.10 -5.92
C GLY A 67 -17.88 9.37 -5.24
N TYR A 68 -17.39 9.85 -4.09
CA TYR A 68 -16.36 9.18 -3.30
C TYR A 68 -16.98 8.55 -2.05
N LEU A 69 -16.72 7.26 -1.85
CA LEU A 69 -17.12 6.57 -0.63
C LEU A 69 -16.17 6.88 0.51
N LEU A 70 -16.69 7.51 1.56
CA LEU A 70 -15.97 7.83 2.78
C LEU A 70 -16.42 6.92 3.91
N ARG A 71 -15.45 6.40 4.66
CA ARG A 71 -15.71 5.75 5.95
C ARG A 71 -15.41 6.74 7.06
N ALA A 72 -16.38 6.90 7.96
CA ALA A 72 -16.25 7.76 9.13
C ALA A 72 -15.73 6.98 10.34
N TYR A 73 -14.86 7.59 11.13
CA TYR A 73 -14.25 6.99 12.31
C TYR A 73 -14.24 7.96 13.48
N LYS A 74 -14.45 7.42 14.66
CA LYS A 74 -14.32 8.12 15.94
C LYS A 74 -13.02 7.71 16.61
N HIS A 75 -12.50 8.56 17.50
CA HIS A 75 -11.39 8.16 18.35
C HIS A 75 -11.88 7.35 19.55
N HIS A 76 -12.97 7.81 20.16
CA HIS A 76 -13.70 7.07 21.20
C HIS A 76 -15.14 6.81 20.78
N TYR A 77 -15.72 5.69 21.24
CA TYR A 77 -17.08 5.30 20.87
C TYR A 77 -18.16 6.34 21.26
N THR A 78 -17.89 7.13 22.30
CA THR A 78 -18.77 8.22 22.78
C THR A 78 -18.64 9.52 21.98
N ASP A 79 -17.62 9.66 21.14
CA ASP A 79 -17.38 10.89 20.39
C ASP A 79 -18.56 11.15 19.44
N LYS A 80 -18.92 12.43 19.28
CA LYS A 80 -19.86 12.88 18.24
C LYS A 80 -19.14 13.65 17.13
N VAL A 81 -17.86 13.38 16.95
CA VAL A 81 -16.98 14.02 15.97
C VAL A 81 -16.20 12.97 15.20
N TYR A 82 -16.10 13.15 13.88
CA TYR A 82 -15.62 12.13 12.96
C TYR A 82 -14.37 12.59 12.20
N ARG A 83 -13.48 11.63 11.96
CA ARG A 83 -12.47 11.67 10.90
C ARG A 83 -12.93 10.78 9.75
N PHE A 84 -12.35 10.96 8.58
CA PHE A 84 -12.71 10.18 7.41
C PHE A 84 -11.49 9.51 6.79
N CYS A 85 -11.70 8.39 6.12
CA CYS A 85 -10.80 7.90 5.09
C CYS A 85 -11.61 7.53 3.85
N LEU A 86 -10.96 7.50 2.70
CA LEU A 86 -11.54 6.89 1.51
C LEU A 86 -11.73 5.39 1.75
N VAL A 87 -12.85 4.85 1.29
CA VAL A 87 -13.04 3.40 1.23
C VAL A 87 -12.11 2.86 0.16
N GLU A 88 -12.08 3.44 -1.02
CA GLU A 88 -11.11 3.05 -2.04
C GLU A 88 -9.79 3.81 -1.83
N GLN A 89 -8.81 3.12 -1.28
CA GLN A 89 -7.46 3.64 -1.09
C GLN A 89 -6.50 2.93 -2.03
N TYR A 90 -5.60 3.70 -2.62
CA TYR A 90 -4.45 3.22 -3.36
C TYR A 90 -3.55 2.40 -2.43
N ARG A 91 -3.28 1.17 -2.86
CA ARG A 91 -2.47 0.20 -2.13
C ARG A 91 -1.45 -0.38 -3.08
N HIS A 92 -0.19 -0.22 -2.75
CA HIS A 92 0.91 -0.83 -3.49
C HIS A 92 1.97 -1.33 -2.51
N LYS A 93 2.78 -2.33 -2.88
CA LYS A 93 3.90 -2.78 -2.03
C LYS A 93 4.81 -1.59 -1.67
N HIS A 94 5.00 -0.67 -2.61
CA HIS A 94 5.81 0.53 -2.45
C HIS A 94 5.20 1.64 -1.60
N THR A 95 3.96 1.52 -1.12
CA THR A 95 3.38 2.48 -0.16
C THR A 95 3.60 2.08 1.30
N ARG A 96 4.30 0.96 1.58
CA ARG A 96 4.45 0.41 2.94
C ARG A 96 5.04 1.41 3.94
N ASN A 97 5.99 2.24 3.51
CA ASN A 97 6.67 3.22 4.35
C ASN A 97 6.20 4.66 4.09
N TYR A 98 5.09 4.85 3.37
CA TYR A 98 4.52 6.17 3.17
C TYR A 98 3.90 6.68 4.49
N THR A 99 4.20 7.93 4.82
CA THR A 99 3.60 8.65 5.95
C THR A 99 3.02 9.94 5.43
N ASN A 100 1.71 10.14 5.63
CA ASN A 100 1.06 11.41 5.31
C ASN A 100 1.59 12.51 6.25
N ARG A 101 2.17 13.57 5.67
CA ARG A 101 2.72 14.73 6.42
C ARG A 101 1.84 15.97 6.33
N ASN A 102 0.72 15.89 5.62
CA ASN A 102 -0.21 16.99 5.48
C ASN A 102 -0.94 17.28 6.78
N GLU A 103 -1.24 18.55 7.04
CA GLU A 103 -2.03 18.96 8.19
C GLU A 103 -3.44 18.35 8.10
N MET A 104 -3.76 17.50 9.08
CA MET A 104 -5.04 16.82 9.11
C MET A 104 -6.18 17.81 9.42
N PRO A 105 -7.29 17.79 8.66
CA PRO A 105 -8.43 18.64 8.94
C PRO A 105 -9.05 18.41 10.32
N ASN A 106 -9.73 19.44 10.82
CA ASN A 106 -10.52 19.34 12.05
C ASN A 106 -11.62 18.27 11.94
N LYS A 107 -11.82 17.51 13.02
CA LYS A 107 -12.90 16.51 13.09
C LYS A 107 -14.27 17.16 12.85
N VAL A 108 -15.18 16.43 12.20
CA VAL A 108 -16.51 16.92 11.86
C VAL A 108 -17.54 16.39 12.84
N GLY A 109 -18.17 17.28 13.63
CA GLY A 109 -19.34 16.91 14.44
C GLY A 109 -20.65 17.14 13.70
N LYS A 110 -20.94 18.40 13.39
CA LYS A 110 -22.04 18.78 12.48
C LYS A 110 -21.50 18.88 11.05
N PRO A 111 -21.97 18.03 10.11
CA PRO A 111 -21.53 18.09 8.73
C PRO A 111 -22.08 19.32 8.03
N THR A 112 -21.24 19.92 7.21
CA THR A 112 -21.59 20.98 6.25
C THR A 112 -20.83 20.70 4.96
N PRO A 113 -21.32 21.14 3.80
CA PRO A 113 -20.60 20.96 2.53
C PRO A 113 -19.14 21.44 2.62
N ALA A 114 -18.91 22.63 3.17
CA ALA A 114 -17.55 23.18 3.35
C ALA A 114 -16.62 22.26 4.18
N LYS A 115 -17.12 21.66 5.26
CA LYS A 115 -16.30 20.74 6.08
C LYS A 115 -16.00 19.43 5.35
N MET A 116 -16.98 18.91 4.62
CA MET A 116 -16.81 17.69 3.83
C MET A 116 -15.86 17.92 2.65
N ASP A 117 -15.91 19.10 2.02
CA ASP A 117 -14.99 19.50 0.95
C ASP A 117 -13.54 19.57 1.43
N ILE A 118 -13.28 20.15 2.60
CA ILE A 118 -11.93 20.17 3.18
C ILE A 118 -11.41 18.76 3.42
N TRP A 119 -12.25 17.87 3.98
CA TRP A 119 -11.87 16.47 4.20
C TRP A 119 -11.63 15.71 2.89
N LEU A 120 -12.51 15.89 1.90
CA LEU A 120 -12.35 15.22 0.60
C LEU A 120 -11.07 15.69 -0.10
N ALA A 121 -10.80 17.00 -0.12
CA ALA A 121 -9.59 17.55 -0.73
C ALA A 121 -8.32 17.01 -0.05
N TYR A 122 -8.30 16.95 1.29
CA TYR A 122 -7.19 16.35 2.04
C TYR A 122 -6.95 14.88 1.68
N LEU A 123 -8.02 14.08 1.61
CA LEU A 123 -7.92 12.66 1.29
C LEU A 123 -7.48 12.42 -0.15
N LEU A 124 -8.00 13.18 -1.12
CA LEU A 124 -7.57 13.05 -2.52
C LEU A 124 -6.12 13.49 -2.71
N ASN A 125 -5.67 14.53 -2.01
CA ASN A 125 -4.26 14.93 -2.02
C ASN A 125 -3.36 13.82 -1.47
N GLU A 126 -3.74 13.19 -0.35
CA GLU A 126 -3.00 12.06 0.21
C GLU A 126 -2.90 10.89 -0.79
N GLU A 127 -3.97 10.59 -1.52
CA GLU A 127 -3.96 9.51 -2.51
C GLU A 127 -3.04 9.80 -3.70
N GLU A 128 -3.01 11.03 -4.20
CA GLU A 128 -2.09 11.43 -5.27
C GLU A 128 -0.63 11.38 -4.80
N GLU A 129 -0.34 11.83 -3.57
CA GLU A 129 0.99 11.71 -2.98
C GLU A 129 1.42 10.24 -2.80
N LYS A 130 0.51 9.37 -2.35
CA LYS A 130 0.77 7.92 -2.24
C LYS A 130 1.10 7.31 -3.59
N LYS A 131 0.36 7.66 -4.65
CA LYS A 131 0.62 7.20 -6.01
C LYS A 131 1.99 7.67 -6.49
N ALA A 132 2.30 8.95 -6.34
CA ALA A 132 3.60 9.50 -6.72
C ALA A 132 4.76 8.84 -5.94
N TYR A 133 4.58 8.64 -4.63
CA TYR A 133 5.54 7.94 -3.79
C TYR A 133 5.80 6.52 -4.27
N ALA A 134 4.73 5.76 -4.57
CA ALA A 134 4.87 4.41 -5.10
C ALA A 134 5.52 4.40 -6.48
N GLN A 135 5.10 5.30 -7.37
CA GLN A 135 5.60 5.37 -8.75
C GLN A 135 7.11 5.54 -8.80
N LYS A 136 7.67 6.40 -7.93
CA LYS A 136 9.13 6.56 -7.80
C LYS A 136 9.84 5.21 -7.62
N TYR A 137 9.35 4.36 -6.72
CA TYR A 137 9.97 3.06 -6.45
C TYR A 137 9.65 2.00 -7.51
N ILE A 138 8.49 2.09 -8.18
CA ILE A 138 8.19 1.28 -9.36
C ILE A 138 9.22 1.57 -10.45
N ASP A 139 9.50 2.84 -10.70
CA ASP A 139 10.44 3.27 -11.74
C ASP A 139 11.86 2.83 -11.39
N GLU A 140 12.30 3.03 -10.14
CA GLU A 140 13.61 2.57 -9.64
C GLU A 140 13.78 1.04 -9.75
N GLU A 141 12.76 0.27 -9.34
CA GLU A 141 12.77 -1.20 -9.45
C GLU A 141 12.81 -1.63 -10.92
N THR A 142 11.98 -1.02 -11.78
CA THR A 142 11.90 -1.35 -13.20
C THR A 142 13.21 -1.07 -13.92
N ALA A 143 13.80 0.09 -13.69
CA ALA A 143 15.09 0.47 -14.26
C ALA A 143 16.20 -0.50 -13.82
N PHE A 144 16.27 -0.80 -12.52
CA PHE A 144 17.29 -1.71 -12.00
C PHE A 144 17.12 -3.15 -12.52
N ARG A 145 15.88 -3.64 -12.66
CA ARG A 145 15.63 -4.95 -13.29
C ARG A 145 16.03 -4.97 -14.76
N ALA A 146 15.83 -3.86 -15.49
CA ALA A 146 16.28 -3.75 -16.87
C ALA A 146 17.82 -3.79 -16.97
N GLU A 147 18.53 -3.11 -16.07
CA GLU A 147 20.01 -3.20 -15.98
C GLU A 147 20.47 -4.65 -15.70
N LEU A 148 19.83 -5.34 -14.75
CA LEU A 148 20.16 -6.74 -14.45
C LEU A 148 19.88 -7.67 -15.63
N ALA A 149 18.80 -7.44 -16.38
CA ALA A 149 18.44 -8.25 -17.54
C ALA A 149 19.48 -8.14 -18.67
N GLN A 150 20.11 -6.98 -18.86
CA GLN A 150 21.18 -6.78 -19.85
C GLN A 150 22.44 -7.60 -19.54
N LEU A 151 22.66 -7.95 -18.27
CA LEU A 151 23.80 -8.75 -17.82
C LEU A 151 23.59 -10.27 -18.00
N GLY A 152 22.37 -10.71 -18.30
CA GLY A 152 22.02 -12.10 -18.59
C GLY A 152 22.49 -13.07 -17.49
N ASP A 153 23.14 -14.16 -17.91
CA ASP A 153 23.61 -15.24 -17.03
C ASP A 153 24.68 -14.83 -16.02
N THR A 154 25.21 -13.61 -16.15
CA THR A 154 26.16 -13.03 -15.19
C THR A 154 25.49 -12.76 -13.84
N VAL A 155 24.18 -12.51 -13.82
CA VAL A 155 23.41 -12.34 -12.59
C VAL A 155 23.06 -13.69 -12.00
N LYS A 156 23.51 -13.95 -10.77
CA LYS A 156 23.18 -15.16 -10.02
C LYS A 156 22.14 -14.84 -8.95
N TRP A 157 20.93 -15.37 -9.13
CA TRP A 157 19.79 -15.15 -8.26
C TRP A 157 19.75 -16.16 -7.10
N TYR A 158 19.51 -15.67 -5.89
CA TYR A 158 19.20 -16.48 -4.70
C TYR A 158 17.68 -16.60 -4.49
N SER A 159 16.93 -15.58 -4.92
CA SER A 159 15.47 -15.53 -4.94
C SER A 159 15.02 -14.54 -6.03
N GLU A 160 13.71 -14.36 -6.23
CA GLU A 160 13.16 -13.39 -7.21
C GLU A 160 13.65 -11.94 -7.01
N ASN A 161 14.03 -11.59 -5.77
CA ASN A 161 14.39 -10.23 -5.38
C ASN A 161 15.82 -10.10 -4.86
N GLN A 162 16.61 -11.17 -4.87
CA GLN A 162 17.97 -11.16 -4.31
C GLN A 162 18.93 -11.90 -5.22
N GLY A 163 20.10 -11.32 -5.41
CA GLY A 163 21.13 -11.95 -6.22
C GLY A 163 22.46 -11.25 -6.07
N HIS A 164 23.40 -11.71 -6.87
CA HIS A 164 24.72 -11.13 -6.94
C HIS A 164 25.30 -11.23 -8.35
N ILE A 165 26.33 -10.44 -8.58
CA ILE A 165 27.17 -10.43 -9.78
C ILE A 165 28.61 -10.55 -9.31
N VAL A 166 29.38 -11.44 -9.94
CA VAL A 166 30.84 -11.53 -9.72
C VAL A 166 31.55 -11.11 -11.01
N MET A 167 32.33 -10.03 -10.94
CA MET A 167 33.18 -9.57 -12.04
C MET A 167 34.50 -9.07 -11.46
N ASN A 168 35.63 -9.47 -12.04
CA ASN A 168 36.95 -8.93 -11.70
C ASN A 168 37.27 -8.91 -10.18
N ASN A 169 36.96 -10.00 -9.48
CA ASN A 169 37.09 -10.16 -8.01
C ASN A 169 36.23 -9.18 -7.19
N LEU A 170 35.20 -8.59 -7.77
CA LEU A 170 34.18 -7.84 -7.07
C LEU A 170 32.88 -8.64 -7.04
N VAL A 171 32.29 -8.73 -5.86
CA VAL A 171 30.96 -9.27 -5.65
C VAL A 171 30.01 -8.11 -5.39
N PHE A 172 29.14 -7.83 -6.36
CA PHE A 172 28.02 -6.91 -6.19
C PHE A 172 26.81 -7.72 -5.73
N ASN A 173 26.37 -7.53 -4.49
CA ASN A 173 25.17 -8.13 -3.93
C ASN A 173 24.04 -7.12 -3.95
N PHE A 174 22.82 -7.58 -4.23
CA PHE A 174 21.65 -6.73 -4.20
C PHE A 174 20.43 -7.41 -3.58
N THR A 175 19.52 -6.60 -3.05
CA THR A 175 18.19 -7.01 -2.60
C THR A 175 17.19 -5.93 -2.98
N ILE A 176 16.17 -6.31 -3.76
CA ILE A 176 15.08 -5.45 -4.21
C ILE A 176 13.98 -5.52 -3.14
N GLU A 177 13.80 -4.44 -2.40
CA GLU A 177 12.77 -4.34 -1.37
C GLU A 177 11.63 -3.43 -1.79
N ALA A 178 10.57 -3.45 -1.01
CA ALA A 178 9.37 -2.69 -1.29
C ALA A 178 9.59 -1.17 -1.31
N CYS A 179 10.60 -0.58 -0.67
CA CYS A 179 10.77 0.89 -0.71
C CYS A 179 12.24 1.31 -0.87
N TYR A 180 13.10 0.40 -1.32
CA TYR A 180 14.51 0.68 -1.64
C TYR A 180 15.17 -0.55 -2.26
N ILE A 181 16.34 -0.36 -2.86
CA ILE A 181 17.18 -1.44 -3.36
C ILE A 181 18.48 -1.42 -2.55
N ASN A 182 18.70 -2.45 -1.74
CA ASN A 182 19.96 -2.63 -1.04
C ASN A 182 21.03 -3.07 -2.05
N LYS A 183 22.18 -2.40 -2.04
CA LYS A 183 23.31 -2.69 -2.92
C LYS A 183 24.58 -2.71 -2.07
N THR A 184 25.39 -3.75 -2.21
CA THR A 184 26.68 -3.87 -1.51
C THR A 184 27.74 -4.39 -2.47
N VAL A 185 28.89 -3.71 -2.55
CA VAL A 185 30.07 -4.18 -3.28
C VAL A 185 31.10 -4.67 -2.27
N LYS A 186 31.66 -5.86 -2.51
CA LYS A 186 32.75 -6.44 -1.71
C LYS A 186 33.82 -6.99 -2.63
N ILE A 187 35.06 -6.99 -2.14
CA ILE A 187 36.14 -7.74 -2.79
C ILE A 187 35.95 -9.23 -2.47
N ASP A 188 36.05 -10.06 -3.49
CA ASP A 188 36.08 -11.51 -3.37
C ASP A 188 37.42 -11.94 -2.75
N ARG A 189 37.38 -12.30 -1.47
CA ARG A 189 38.56 -12.71 -0.69
C ARG A 189 39.00 -14.14 -0.99
N SER A 190 38.30 -14.87 -1.86
CA SER A 190 38.73 -16.21 -2.29
C SER A 190 39.93 -16.17 -3.25
N TYR A 191 40.23 -15.00 -3.81
CA TYR A 191 41.44 -14.79 -4.61
C TYR A 191 42.59 -14.34 -3.72
N ASP A 192 43.77 -14.93 -3.91
CA ASP A 192 45.01 -14.49 -3.26
C ASP A 192 45.46 -13.14 -3.85
N LEU A 193 44.91 -12.07 -3.28
CA LEU A 193 45.10 -10.70 -3.72
C LEU A 193 46.33 -10.10 -3.04
N GLY A 194 47.51 -10.34 -3.63
CA GLY A 194 48.73 -9.63 -3.26
C GLY A 194 48.67 -8.12 -3.54
N LEU A 195 49.62 -7.35 -3.00
CA LEU A 195 49.70 -5.88 -3.11
C LEU A 195 49.58 -5.36 -4.56
N SER A 196 50.19 -6.07 -5.51
CA SER A 196 50.11 -5.70 -6.93
C SER A 196 48.68 -5.79 -7.49
N GLY A 197 47.94 -6.84 -7.14
CA GLY A 197 46.54 -7.00 -7.54
C GLY A 197 45.63 -5.96 -6.88
N PHE A 198 45.87 -5.62 -5.61
CA PHE A 198 45.19 -4.52 -4.93
C PHE A 198 45.37 -3.17 -5.64
N LEU A 199 46.62 -2.81 -5.97
CA LEU A 199 46.92 -1.56 -6.67
C LEU A 199 46.29 -1.51 -8.07
N GLN A 200 46.27 -2.63 -8.78
CA GLN A 200 45.60 -2.71 -10.09
C GLN A 200 44.08 -2.54 -10.00
N MET A 201 43.43 -3.07 -8.96
CA MET A 201 42.00 -2.84 -8.73
C MET A 201 41.71 -1.38 -8.35
N ALA A 202 42.56 -0.77 -7.52
CA ALA A 202 42.42 0.63 -7.12
C ALA A 202 42.57 1.61 -8.31
N ASP A 203 43.45 1.28 -9.25
CA ASP A 203 43.68 2.06 -10.48
C ASP A 203 42.67 1.76 -11.61
N ASN A 204 41.66 0.91 -11.37
CA ASN A 204 40.69 0.45 -12.38
C ASN A 204 41.34 -0.28 -13.60
N LYS A 205 42.53 -0.87 -13.40
CA LYS A 205 43.33 -1.57 -14.42
C LYS A 205 43.32 -3.10 -14.29
N TYR A 206 42.57 -3.64 -13.33
CA TYR A 206 42.58 -5.08 -13.06
C TYR A 206 41.86 -5.89 -14.15
N GLN A 207 42.57 -6.84 -14.74
CA GLN A 207 42.07 -7.84 -15.69
C GLN A 207 42.27 -9.22 -15.03
N PRO A 208 41.22 -10.00 -14.76
CA PRO A 208 41.36 -11.28 -14.08
C PRO A 208 42.14 -12.27 -14.95
N ALA A 209 43.11 -12.96 -14.34
CA ALA A 209 43.77 -14.09 -14.98
C ALA A 209 42.84 -15.32 -14.96
N PRO A 210 42.84 -16.18 -16.00
CA PRO A 210 42.03 -17.40 -16.01
C PRO A 210 42.45 -18.33 -14.87
N ARG A 211 41.47 -18.96 -14.21
CA ARG A 211 41.72 -20.00 -13.20
C ARG A 211 42.41 -21.21 -13.87
N GLN A 212 43.50 -21.69 -13.26
CA GLN A 212 44.12 -22.99 -13.56
C GLN A 212 43.32 -24.12 -12.93
#